data_AF-A0A9E2QBG2-F1
#
_entry.id   AF-A0A9E2QBG2-F1
#
_cell.length_a   1.000
_cell.length_b   1.000
_cell.length_c   1.000
_cell.angle_alpha   90.00
_cell.angle_beta   90.00
_cell.angle_gamma   90.00
#
_symmetry.space_group_name_H-M   'P 1'
#
loop_
_entity.id
_entity.type
_entity.pdbx_description
1 polymer ?
#
loop_
_entity_poly.entity_id
_entity_poly.type
_entity_poly.pdbx_seq_one_letter_code
_entity_poly.pdbx_strand_id
1 'polypeptide(L)' 'MISMEKLINAEELAIRLGVATSWVYMAARNGWIPRVELGKYVRFDHEEVNKALAENQRLKQRRRRKYSATIKAI' A
#
# COMPACT_ATOMS: atom_id res chain seq x y z
N MET A 1 -5.18 -3.31 14.79
CA MET A 1 -6.24 -2.45 15.38
C MET A 1 -6.60 -1.44 14.32
N ILE A 2 -7.86 -1.42 13.89
CA ILE A 2 -8.38 -0.37 13.00
C ILE A 2 -8.38 0.91 13.84
N SER A 3 -7.69 1.95 13.38
CA SER A 3 -7.62 3.23 14.08
C SER A 3 -9.00 3.91 13.95
N MET A 4 -9.48 4.65 14.95
CA MET A 4 -10.73 5.42 14.84
C MET A 4 -10.69 6.56 13.79
N GLU A 5 -9.62 6.64 13.00
CA GLU A 5 -9.56 7.52 11.85
C GLU A 5 -10.55 7.06 10.77
N LYS A 6 -11.17 8.05 10.13
CA LYS A 6 -12.25 7.83 9.17
C LYS A 6 -11.75 6.96 8.02
N LEU A 7 -12.42 5.83 7.80
CA LEU A 7 -12.31 5.03 6.60
C LEU A 7 -12.62 5.90 5.37
N ILE A 8 -11.64 6.07 4.49
CA ILE A 8 -11.76 6.89 3.27
C ILE A 8 -12.15 6.04 2.05
N ASN A 9 -12.74 6.66 1.03
CA ASN A 9 -12.98 5.99 -0.26
C ASN A 9 -11.73 5.97 -1.14
N ALA A 10 -11.83 5.31 -2.28
CA ALA A 10 -10.73 5.20 -3.24
C ALA A 10 -10.30 6.55 -3.82
N GLU A 11 -11.23 7.46 -4.09
CA GLU A 11 -10.95 8.79 -4.66
C GLU A 11 -10.14 9.66 -3.68
N GLU A 12 -10.54 9.68 -2.42
CA GLU A 12 -9.83 10.45 -1.41
C GLU A 12 -8.46 9.84 -1.11
N LEU A 13 -8.35 8.51 -1.09
CA LEU A 13 -7.04 7.87 -0.99
C LEU A 13 -6.15 8.20 -2.20
N ALA A 14 -6.72 8.25 -3.40
CA ALA A 14 -5.99 8.60 -4.62
C ALA A 14 -5.45 10.03 -4.57
N ILE A 15 -6.26 10.98 -4.10
CA ILE A 15 -5.84 12.37 -3.89
C ILE A 15 -4.69 12.44 -2.88
N ARG A 16 -4.80 11.75 -1.74
CA ARG A 16 -3.76 11.76 -0.69
C ARG A 16 -2.44 11.14 -1.16
N LEU A 17 -2.52 10.07 -1.96
CA LEU A 17 -1.35 9.39 -2.50
C LEU A 17 -0.79 10.06 -3.77
N GLY A 18 -1.51 11.01 -4.38
CA GLY A 18 -1.12 11.64 -5.64
C GLY A 18 -1.15 10.68 -6.83
N VAL A 19 -2.08 9.71 -6.85
CA VAL A 19 -2.21 8.68 -7.89
C VAL A 19 -3.60 8.71 -8.53
N ALA A 20 -3.79 7.95 -9.61
CA ALA A 20 -5.11 7.78 -10.20
C ALA A 20 -5.99 6.84 -9.35
N THR A 21 -7.30 7.12 -9.27
CA THR A 21 -8.28 6.25 -8.57
C THR A 21 -8.29 4.82 -9.13
N SER A 22 -8.07 4.65 -10.44
CA SER A 22 -7.93 3.33 -11.07
C SER A 22 -6.77 2.51 -10.50
N TRP A 23 -5.65 3.17 -10.16
CA TRP A 23 -4.52 2.53 -9.51
C TRP A 23 -4.89 2.04 -8.11
N VAL A 24 -5.65 2.83 -7.35
CA VAL A 24 -6.11 2.42 -6.00
C VAL A 24 -6.97 1.16 -6.07
N TYR A 25 -7.93 1.09 -6.99
CA TYR A 25 -8.73 -0.12 -7.19
C TYR A 25 -7.88 -1.32 -7.62
N MET A 26 -6.95 -1.12 -8.56
CA MET A 26 -6.04 -2.17 -9.01
C MET A 26 -5.15 -2.66 -7.85
N ALA A 27 -4.56 -1.75 -7.08
CA ALA A 27 -3.70 -2.08 -5.95
C ALA A 27 -4.47 -2.83 -4.86
N ALA A 28 -5.70 -2.39 -4.55
CA ALA A 28 -6.58 -3.06 -3.60
C ALA A 28 -7.04 -4.44 -4.10
N ARG A 29 -7.26 -4.60 -5.41
CA ARG A 29 -7.60 -5.89 -6.03
C ARG A 29 -6.43 -6.87 -6.00
N ASN A 30 -5.22 -6.37 -6.20
CA ASN A 30 -4.00 -7.17 -6.21
C ASN A 30 -3.40 -7.40 -4.80
N GLY A 31 -4.07 -6.89 -3.74
CA GLY A 31 -3.60 -7.03 -2.36
C GLY A 31 -2.33 -6.24 -2.04
N TRP A 32 -2.00 -5.22 -2.83
CA TRP A 32 -0.81 -4.37 -2.61
C TRP A 32 -1.01 -3.35 -1.50
N ILE A 33 -2.26 -2.96 -1.29
CA ILE A 33 -2.70 -2.10 -0.20
C ILE A 33 -3.84 -2.79 0.56
N PRO A 34 -3.92 -2.60 1.90
CA PRO A 34 -5.03 -3.10 2.70
C PRO A 34 -6.34 -2.42 2.30
N ARG A 35 -7.44 -3.17 2.33
CA ARG A 35 -8.78 -2.68 2.07
C ARG A 35 -9.74 -3.22 3.12
N VAL A 36 -10.75 -2.43 3.45
CA VAL A 36 -11.86 -2.82 4.32
C VAL A 36 -13.11 -2.97 3.46
N GLU A 37 -13.62 -4.19 3.38
CA GLU A 37 -14.87 -4.49 2.67
C GLU A 37 -16.06 -4.29 3.61
N LEU A 38 -16.97 -3.41 3.23
CA LEU A 38 -18.23 -3.12 3.92
C LEU A 38 -19.38 -3.47 2.97
N GLY A 39 -19.48 -4.76 2.62
CA GLY A 39 -20.40 -5.26 1.61
C GLY A 39 -20.03 -4.73 0.22
N LYS A 40 -20.93 -3.97 -0.41
CA LYS A 40 -20.66 -3.37 -1.74
C LYS A 40 -19.63 -2.24 -1.73
N TYR A 41 -19.29 -1.72 -0.54
CA TYR A 41 -18.34 -0.62 -0.41
C TYR A 41 -16.94 -1.13 -0.10
N VAL A 42 -15.96 -0.53 -0.75
CA VAL A 42 -14.55 -0.69 -0.42
C VAL A 42 -14.07 0.61 0.21
N ARG A 43 -13.46 0.49 1.40
CA ARG A 43 -12.88 1.60 2.13
C ARG A 43 -11.44 1.31 2.52
N PHE A 44 -10.75 2.36 2.95
CA PHE A 44 -9.33 2.32 3.27
C PHE A 44 -9.07 3.00 4.60
N ASP A 45 -8.29 2.35 5.46
CA ASP A 45 -7.62 3.01 6.57
C ASP A 45 -6.33 3.63 6.02
N HIS A 46 -6.23 4.95 6.07
CA HIS A 46 -5.11 5.69 5.49
C HIS A 46 -3.76 5.30 6.13
N GLU A 47 -3.74 5.13 7.45
CA GLU A 47 -2.53 4.79 8.19
C GLU A 47 -2.08 3.36 7.91
N GLU A 48 -3.03 2.44 7.80
CA GLU A 48 -2.73 1.06 7.43
C GLU A 48 -2.15 0.98 6.01
N VAL A 49 -2.72 1.73 5.06
CA VAL A 49 -2.20 1.83 3.70
C VAL A 49 -0.77 2.38 3.69
N ASN A 50 -0.52 3.48 4.41
CA ASN A 50 0.82 4.07 4.50
C ASN A 50 1.84 3.11 5.10
N LYS A 51 1.47 2.37 6.15
CA LYS A 51 2.32 1.34 6.76
C LYS A 51 2.66 0.23 5.77
N ALA A 52 1.67 -0.28 5.03
CA ALA A 52 1.88 -1.33 4.03
C ALA A 52 2.81 -0.85 2.90
N LEU A 53 2.62 0.38 2.40
CA LEU A 53 3.47 0.97 1.37
C LEU A 53 4.92 1.16 1.86
N ALA A 54 5.10 1.66 3.09
CA ALA A 54 6.41 1.82 3.70
C ALA A 54 7.14 0.47 3.86
N GLU A 55 6.44 -0.58 4.30
CA GLU A 55 7.03 -1.92 4.43
C GLU A 55 7.41 -2.51 3.06
N ASN A 56 6.54 -2.36 2.05
CA ASN A 56 6.85 -2.77 0.68
C ASN A 56 8.13 -2.09 0.15
N GLN A 57 8.31 -0.80 0.45
CA GLN A 57 9.50 -0.06 0.06
C GLN A 57 10.76 -0.58 0.79
N ARG A 58 10.66 -0.86 2.09
CA ARG A 58 11.75 -1.46 2.87
C ARG A 58 12.15 -2.83 2.35
N LEU A 59 11.18 -3.68 2.03
CA LEU A 59 11.43 -5.01 1.44
C LEU A 59 12.14 -4.90 0.08
N LYS A 60 11.72 -3.98 -0.79
CA LYS A 60 12.42 -3.70 -2.06
C LYS A 60 13.86 -3.28 -1.83
N GLN A 61 14.12 -2.39 -0.87
CA GLN A 61 15.47 -1.95 -0.53
C GLN A 61 16.34 -3.09 0.04
N ARG A 62 15.78 -3.91 0.93
CA ARG A 62 16.46 -5.10 1.47
C ARG A 62 16.87 -6.07 0.37
N ARG A 63 15.96 -6.35 -0.58
CA ARG A 63 16.24 -7.22 -1.75
C ARG A 63 17.37 -6.65 -2.62
N ARG A 64 17.34 -5.35 -2.93
CA ARG A 64 18.41 -4.68 -3.71
C ARG A 64 19.77 -4.75 -3.01
N ARG A 65 19.82 -4.49 -1.70
CA ARG A 65 21.06 -4.59 -0.92
C ARG A 65 21.63 -6.01 -0.92
N LYS A 66 20.78 -7.03 -0.71
CA LYS A 66 21.21 -8.43 -0.74
C LYS A 66 21.79 -8.82 -2.11
N TYR A 67 21.11 -8.46 -3.20
CA TYR A 67 21.58 -8.76 -4.56
C TYR A 67 22.92 -8.08 -4.88
N SER A 68 23.09 -6.81 -4.48
CA SER A 68 24.35 -6.09 -4.64
C SER A 68 25.50 -6.70 -3.81
N ALA A 69 25.22 -7.19 -2.60
CA ALA A 69 26.21 -7.87 -1.78
C ALA A 69 26.60 -9.23 -2.37
N THR A 70 25.65 -9.96 -2.97
CA THR A 70 25.92 -11.22 -3.67
C THR A 70 26.79 -11.01 -4.91
N ILE A 71 26.49 -10.00 -5.73
CA ILE A 71 27.29 -9.70 -6.93
C ILE A 71 28.73 -9.31 -6.57
N LYS A 72 28.93 -8.54 -5.50
CA LYS A 72 30.26 -8.07 -5.08
C LYS A 72 31.13 -9.16 -4.43
N ALA A 73 30.55 -10.32 -4.10
CA ALA A 73 31.23 -11.45 -3.46
C ALA A 73 31.66 -12.55 -4.46
N ILE A 74 31.45 -12.31 -5.76
CA ILE A 74 31.89 -13.15 -6.89
C ILE A 74 33.09 -12.45 -7.53
#